data_AF-A0AAI9PBU6-F1
#
_entry.id   AF-A0AAI9PBU6-F1
#
_cell.length_a   1.000
_cell.length_b   1.000
_cell.length_c   1.000
_cell.angle_alpha   90.00
_cell.angle_beta   90.00
_cell.angle_gamma   90.00
#
_symmetry.space_group_name_H-M   'P 1'
#
loop_
_entity.id
_entity.type
_entity.pdbx_description
1 polymer ?
#
loop_
_entity_poly.entity_id
_entity_poly.type
_entity_poly.pdbx_seq_one_letter_code
_entity_poly.pdbx_strand_id
1 'polypeptide(L)'
;MVKPALQAAVFVDRIPRRPYCSDDPAQGLLIRPQATALAYRHIQHNPPPHVSCLVFDVDRKPHEQHWREGYHEWRERGLPAPHWISINPENGNYHLGYLLASPVARTSAAKLKPLRYLAAIEHVLARRLGADMGYVGLITKNPVHRDWWTTWHNHAPYPFF
;
A
#
# COMPACT_ATOMS: atom_id res chain seq x y z
N MET A 1 26.30 -1.80 -0.78
CA MET A 1 25.43 -0.69 -1.24
C MET A 1 24.14 -1.27 -1.78
N VAL A 2 23.07 -1.27 -1.00
CA VAL A 2 21.74 -1.73 -1.44
C VAL A 2 21.14 -0.59 -2.26
N LYS A 3 21.04 -0.75 -3.59
CA LYS A 3 20.33 0.21 -4.44
C LYS A 3 18.91 0.35 -3.87
N PRO A 4 18.40 1.56 -3.57
CA PRO A 4 16.99 1.72 -3.25
C PRO A 4 16.21 1.17 -4.45
N ALA A 5 15.47 0.08 -4.20
CA ALA A 5 14.90 -0.77 -5.23
C ALA A 5 14.04 0.08 -6.18
N LEU A 6 14.13 -0.17 -7.49
CA LEU A 6 13.38 0.49 -8.56
C LEU A 6 11.90 0.78 -8.19
N GLN A 7 11.28 -0.12 -7.44
CA GLN A 7 9.90 0.00 -6.97
C GLN A 7 9.65 1.15 -5.98
N ALA A 8 10.62 1.49 -5.13
CA ALA A 8 10.50 2.64 -4.23
C ALA A 8 10.43 3.95 -5.03
N ALA A 9 11.25 4.08 -6.07
CA ALA A 9 11.19 5.23 -6.97
C ALA A 9 9.86 5.27 -7.72
N VAL A 10 9.37 4.13 -8.23
CA VAL A 10 8.06 4.04 -8.90
C VAL A 10 6.91 4.43 -7.96
N PHE A 11 6.95 4.01 -6.69
CA PHE A 11 5.97 4.42 -5.70
C PHE A 11 6.00 5.94 -5.49
N VAL A 12 7.18 6.51 -5.24
CA VAL A 12 7.35 7.96 -5.00
C VAL A 12 6.93 8.79 -6.22
N ASP A 13 7.17 8.32 -7.43
CA ASP A 13 6.75 9.02 -8.65
C ASP A 13 5.22 9.06 -8.81
N ARG A 14 4.51 8.06 -8.26
CA ARG A 14 3.06 7.89 -8.43
C ARG A 14 2.21 8.50 -7.33
N ILE A 15 2.78 8.81 -6.17
CA ILE A 15 2.01 9.48 -5.10
C ILE A 15 1.62 10.91 -5.54
N PRO A 16 0.53 11.48 -4.99
CA PRO A 16 0.12 12.84 -5.32
C PRO A 16 1.23 13.89 -5.11
N ARG A 17 1.19 14.99 -5.87
CA ARG A 17 2.10 16.13 -5.68
C ARG A 17 1.96 16.80 -4.31
N ARG A 18 0.75 16.75 -3.75
CA ARG A 18 0.43 17.23 -2.42
C ARG A 18 -0.39 16.17 -1.66
N PRO A 19 0.24 15.07 -1.23
CA PRO A 19 -0.49 13.97 -0.62
C PRO A 19 -0.94 14.35 0.80
N TYR A 20 -1.98 13.68 1.29
CA TYR A 20 -2.21 13.60 2.73
C TYR A 20 -1.05 12.89 3.41
N CYS A 21 -0.64 13.34 4.59
CA CYS A 21 0.40 12.72 5.41
C CYS A 21 0.14 12.94 6.90
N SER A 22 0.66 12.04 7.74
CA SER A 22 0.57 12.16 9.21
C SER A 22 1.57 11.24 9.91
N ASP A 23 2.04 11.63 11.09
CA ASP A 23 2.80 10.74 11.97
C ASP A 23 1.88 9.87 12.84
N ASP A 24 0.69 10.38 13.15
CA ASP A 24 -0.36 9.71 13.89
C ASP A 24 -1.73 10.02 13.25
N PRO A 25 -2.34 9.07 12.51
CA PRO A 25 -3.65 9.26 11.91
C PRO A 25 -4.75 9.67 12.90
N ALA A 26 -4.63 9.33 14.19
CA ALA A 26 -5.59 9.74 15.22
C ALA A 26 -5.55 11.25 15.51
N GLN A 27 -4.43 11.92 15.23
CA GLN A 27 -4.26 13.37 15.36
C GLN A 27 -4.71 14.14 14.10
N GLY A 28 -5.18 13.41 13.07
CA GLY A 28 -5.63 13.97 11.80
C GLY A 28 -4.56 13.95 10.70
N LEU A 29 -4.92 14.56 9.57
CA LEU A 29 -4.13 14.52 8.33
C LEU A 29 -3.68 15.92 7.92
N LEU A 30 -2.46 16.01 7.41
CA LEU A 30 -1.87 17.21 6.84
C LEU A 30 -1.78 17.07 5.32
N ILE A 31 -1.88 18.19 4.59
CA ILE A 31 -1.53 18.24 3.15
C ILE A 31 -0.21 18.98 3.02
N ARG A 32 0.79 18.34 2.42
CA ARG A 32 2.15 18.91 2.25
C ARG A 32 2.67 18.68 0.83
N PRO A 33 3.65 19.47 0.35
CA PRO A 33 4.38 19.11 -0.87
C PRO A 33 4.98 17.70 -0.76
N GLN A 34 5.03 16.96 -1.86
CA GLN A 34 5.49 15.56 -1.90
C GLN A 34 6.81 15.34 -1.15
N ALA A 35 7.83 16.16 -1.43
CA ALA A 35 9.14 16.07 -0.79
C ALA A 35 9.08 16.16 0.75
N THR A 36 8.19 16.99 1.29
CA THR A 36 7.98 17.13 2.73
C THR A 36 7.13 15.99 3.28
N ALA A 37 6.09 15.58 2.56
CA ALA A 37 5.19 14.51 2.98
C ALA A 37 5.89 13.15 3.13
N LEU A 38 6.94 12.90 2.34
CA LEU A 38 7.76 11.68 2.42
C LEU A 38 8.49 11.51 3.77
N ALA A 39 8.61 12.57 4.57
CA ALA A 39 9.22 12.53 5.90
C ALA A 39 8.24 12.09 7.00
N TYR A 40 6.95 11.89 6.70
CA TYR A 40 5.95 11.46 7.68
C TYR A 40 5.78 9.94 7.67
N ARG A 41 5.36 9.38 8.82
CA ARG A 41 5.12 7.93 8.97
C ARG A 41 4.02 7.40 8.06
N HIS A 42 2.98 8.19 7.77
CA HIS A 42 1.87 7.79 6.88
C HIS A 42 1.73 8.75 5.71
N ILE A 43 1.36 8.21 4.55
CA ILE A 43 1.25 8.99 3.31
C ILE A 43 0.13 8.48 2.40
N GLN A 44 -0.51 9.39 1.66
CA GLN A 44 -1.45 9.04 0.60
C GLN A 44 -0.71 8.42 -0.59
N HIS A 45 -1.16 7.25 -1.01
CA HIS A 45 -0.50 6.46 -2.07
C HIS A 45 -1.17 6.61 -3.44
N ASN A 46 -2.46 7.00 -3.50
CA ASN A 46 -3.20 7.22 -4.73
C ASN A 46 -3.79 8.64 -4.76
N PRO A 47 -3.72 9.36 -5.89
CA PRO A 47 -4.52 10.56 -6.06
C PRO A 47 -6.02 10.23 -6.16
N PRO A 48 -6.91 11.18 -5.82
CA PRO A 48 -8.35 10.92 -5.83
C PRO A 48 -8.89 10.31 -7.15
N PRO A 49 -8.48 10.77 -8.36
CA PRO A 49 -9.11 10.34 -9.61
C PRO A 49 -8.78 8.92 -10.07
N HIS A 50 -7.72 8.28 -9.57
CA HIS A 50 -7.29 6.97 -10.06
C HIS A 50 -6.57 6.12 -9.02
N VAL A 51 -6.56 4.81 -9.22
CA VAL A 51 -5.83 3.82 -8.43
C VAL A 51 -4.66 3.32 -9.23
N SER A 52 -3.45 3.52 -8.71
CA SER A 52 -2.20 3.00 -9.28
C SER A 52 -1.53 1.98 -8.36
N CYS A 53 -1.95 1.94 -7.09
CA CYS A 53 -1.46 1.02 -6.08
C CYS A 53 -2.63 0.51 -5.23
N LEU A 54 -2.79 -0.80 -5.10
CA LEU A 54 -3.69 -1.41 -4.12
C LEU A 54 -2.95 -1.56 -2.80
N VAL A 55 -3.57 -1.18 -1.69
CA VAL A 55 -2.99 -1.31 -0.35
C VAL A 55 -3.95 -2.08 0.55
N PHE A 56 -3.40 -3.04 1.29
CA PHE A 56 -4.16 -3.87 2.23
C PHE A 56 -3.53 -3.73 3.62
N ASP A 57 -4.35 -3.34 4.61
CA ASP A 57 -3.94 -3.25 6.02
C ASP A 57 -4.27 -4.56 6.74
N VAL A 58 -3.26 -5.15 7.39
CA VAL A 58 -3.39 -6.40 8.14
C VAL A 58 -2.93 -6.14 9.57
N ASP A 59 -3.90 -6.22 10.48
CA ASP A 59 -3.65 -6.11 11.91
C ASP A 59 -3.28 -7.47 12.49
N ARG A 60 -2.13 -7.52 13.16
CA ARG A 60 -1.72 -8.70 13.92
C ARG A 60 -2.35 -8.65 15.29
N LYS A 61 -2.89 -9.79 15.75
CA LYS A 61 -3.37 -9.89 17.12
C LYS A 61 -2.18 -9.97 18.07
N PRO A 62 -2.26 -9.38 19.28
CA PRO A 62 -1.15 -9.34 20.23
C PRO A 62 -0.57 -10.71 20.65
N HIS A 63 -1.30 -11.82 20.42
CA HIS A 63 -0.87 -13.18 20.75
C HIS A 63 -0.17 -13.91 19.59
N GLU A 64 -0.13 -13.34 18.38
CA GLU A 64 0.45 -13.95 17.16
C GLU A 64 1.89 -13.43 16.91
N GLN A 65 2.69 -13.32 17.99
CA GLN A 65 3.98 -12.59 18.07
C GLN A 65 5.16 -13.21 17.29
N HIS A 66 4.92 -13.78 16.12
CA HIS A 66 5.99 -14.07 15.17
C HIS A 66 6.15 -12.87 14.24
N TRP A 67 6.91 -11.87 14.69
CA TRP A 67 7.17 -10.57 14.05
C TRP A 67 7.56 -10.60 12.55
N ARG A 68 7.91 -11.77 12.01
CA ARG A 68 8.43 -11.95 10.64
C ARG A 68 7.50 -12.71 9.70
N GLU A 69 6.36 -13.21 10.17
CA GLU A 69 5.46 -14.02 9.32
C GLU A 69 4.66 -13.20 8.31
N GLY A 70 4.34 -11.93 8.59
CA GLY A 70 3.64 -11.06 7.64
C GLY A 70 4.35 -10.94 6.29
N TYR A 71 5.67 -11.20 6.25
CA TYR A 71 6.47 -11.26 5.03
C TYR A 71 6.15 -12.47 4.13
N HIS A 72 5.78 -13.62 4.72
CA HIS A 72 5.57 -14.88 3.99
C HIS A 72 4.10 -15.22 3.75
N GLU A 73 3.19 -14.57 4.46
CA GLU A 73 1.77 -14.89 4.48
C GLU A 73 1.11 -14.84 3.09
N TRP A 74 1.44 -13.85 2.26
CA TRP A 74 0.95 -13.80 0.89
C TRP A 74 1.33 -15.05 0.08
N ARG A 75 2.54 -15.58 0.31
CA ARG A 75 3.06 -16.75 -0.40
C ARG A 75 2.37 -18.02 0.05
N GLU A 76 2.19 -18.20 1.35
CA GLU A 76 1.48 -19.36 1.93
C GLU A 76 0.02 -19.43 1.49
N ARG A 77 -0.61 -18.26 1.29
CA ARG A 77 -1.98 -18.13 0.80
C ARG A 77 -2.09 -18.15 -0.73
N GLY A 78 -0.98 -18.43 -1.44
CA GLY A 78 -0.95 -18.55 -2.91
C GLY A 78 -1.29 -17.26 -3.64
N LEU A 79 -0.95 -16.11 -3.05
CA LEU A 79 -1.20 -14.78 -3.63
C LEU A 79 -0.03 -14.31 -4.50
N PRO A 80 -0.26 -13.36 -5.41
CA PRO A 80 0.83 -12.65 -6.09
C PRO A 80 1.79 -12.00 -5.08
N ALA A 81 3.05 -11.83 -5.49
CA ALA A 81 4.02 -11.09 -4.69
C ALA A 81 3.61 -9.60 -4.59
N PRO A 82 3.59 -9.01 -3.38
CA PRO A 82 3.39 -7.58 -3.23
C PRO A 82 4.64 -6.82 -3.66
N HIS A 83 4.52 -5.62 -4.21
CA HIS A 83 5.68 -4.78 -4.55
C HIS A 83 6.41 -4.29 -3.30
N TRP A 84 5.67 -4.09 -2.21
CA TRP A 84 6.24 -3.79 -0.91
C TRP A 84 5.38 -4.31 0.24
N ILE A 85 6.03 -4.58 1.37
CA ILE A 85 5.39 -4.90 2.66
C ILE A 85 6.02 -3.96 3.69
N SER A 86 5.22 -3.17 4.39
CA SER A 86 5.68 -2.22 5.42
C SER A 86 5.12 -2.62 6.78
N ILE A 87 5.99 -3.14 7.64
CA ILE A 87 5.64 -3.70 8.96
C ILE A 87 5.95 -2.67 10.05
N ASN A 88 5.00 -2.47 10.96
CA ASN A 88 5.25 -1.75 12.20
C ASN A 88 6.04 -2.65 13.17
N PRO A 89 7.29 -2.34 13.50
CA PRO A 89 8.10 -3.15 14.40
C PRO A 89 7.61 -3.13 15.86
N GLU A 90 6.67 -2.26 16.23
CA GLU A 90 6.15 -2.15 17.60
C GLU A 90 4.96 -3.07 17.88
N ASN A 91 4.13 -3.36 16.87
CA ASN A 91 2.94 -4.20 17.05
C ASN A 91 2.76 -5.29 15.99
N GLY A 92 3.61 -5.32 14.96
CA GLY A 92 3.56 -6.30 13.89
C GLY A 92 2.53 -6.02 12.79
N ASN A 93 1.66 -5.02 12.94
CA ASN A 93 0.67 -4.66 11.91
C ASN A 93 1.38 -4.18 10.66
N TYR A 94 0.86 -4.53 9.48
CA TYR A 94 1.59 -4.29 8.25
C TYR A 94 0.67 -3.98 7.09
N HIS A 95 1.20 -3.19 6.15
CA HIS A 95 0.54 -2.91 4.88
C HIS A 95 1.24 -3.66 3.76
N LEU A 96 0.45 -4.23 2.83
CA LEU A 96 0.96 -4.76 1.56
C LEU A 96 0.54 -3.85 0.42
N GLY A 97 1.48 -3.49 -0.45
CA GLY A 97 1.22 -2.69 -1.65
C GLY A 97 1.42 -3.46 -2.95
N TYR A 98 0.46 -3.35 -3.86
CA TYR A 98 0.53 -3.90 -5.22
C TYR A 98 0.42 -2.78 -6.24
N LEU A 99 1.46 -2.56 -7.04
CA LEU A 99 1.49 -1.58 -8.11
C LEU A 99 0.82 -2.13 -9.38
N LEU A 100 -0.06 -1.33 -9.97
CA LEU A 100 -0.69 -1.61 -11.26
C LEU A 100 0.14 -1.01 -12.40
N ALA A 101 0.30 -1.72 -13.51
CA ALA A 101 0.99 -1.20 -14.69
C ALA A 101 0.26 0.01 -15.27
N SER A 102 -1.07 -0.07 -15.33
CA SER A 102 -1.96 0.98 -15.82
C SER A 102 -2.90 1.41 -14.70
N PRO A 103 -2.95 2.71 -14.34
CA PRO A 103 -3.89 3.21 -13.34
C PRO A 103 -5.34 3.02 -13.78
N VAL A 104 -6.21 2.70 -12.81
CA VAL A 104 -7.67 2.57 -13.03
C VAL A 104 -8.36 3.84 -12.57
N ALA A 105 -9.09 4.51 -13.45
CA ALA A 105 -9.87 5.70 -13.12
C ALA A 105 -11.03 5.36 -12.15
N ARG A 106 -11.32 6.26 -11.21
CA ARG A 106 -12.42 6.18 -10.23
C ARG A 106 -13.43 7.32 -10.32
N THR A 107 -13.24 8.23 -11.27
CA THR A 107 -14.17 9.34 -11.52
C THR A 107 -15.51 8.84 -12.08
N SER A 108 -16.54 9.68 -12.08
CA SER A 108 -17.83 9.37 -12.73
C SER A 108 -17.72 9.01 -14.22
N ALA A 109 -16.69 9.52 -14.91
CA ALA A 109 -16.39 9.19 -16.30
C ALA A 109 -15.60 7.87 -16.50
N ALA A 110 -15.31 7.13 -15.43
CA ALA A 110 -14.50 5.91 -15.52
C ALA A 110 -15.24 4.78 -16.25
N LYS A 111 -14.48 3.95 -16.97
CA LYS A 111 -15.02 2.73 -17.59
C LYS A 111 -15.45 1.75 -16.49
N LEU A 112 -16.71 1.34 -16.53
CA LEU A 112 -17.31 0.49 -15.50
C LEU A 112 -16.66 -0.91 -15.41
N LYS A 113 -16.27 -1.50 -16.56
CA LYS A 113 -15.65 -2.84 -16.58
C LYS A 113 -14.31 -2.86 -15.79
N PRO A 114 -13.34 -1.99 -16.06
CA PRO A 114 -12.13 -1.86 -15.23
C PRO A 114 -12.42 -1.62 -13.76
N LEU A 115 -13.35 -0.71 -13.43
CA LEU A 115 -13.66 -0.38 -12.05
C LEU A 115 -14.23 -1.59 -11.27
N ARG A 116 -15.14 -2.35 -11.90
CA ARG A 116 -15.70 -3.59 -11.31
C ARG A 116 -14.64 -4.68 -11.14
N TYR A 117 -13.74 -4.80 -12.11
CA TYR A 117 -12.65 -5.79 -12.03
C TYR A 117 -11.66 -5.44 -10.92
N LEU A 118 -11.31 -4.15 -10.76
CA LEU A 118 -10.48 -3.65 -9.66
C LEU A 118 -11.11 -4.00 -8.31
N ALA A 119 -12.40 -3.68 -8.13
CA ALA A 119 -13.12 -3.97 -6.91
C ALA A 119 -13.18 -5.48 -6.59
N ALA A 120 -13.30 -6.34 -7.62
CA ALA A 120 -13.26 -7.79 -7.44
C ALA A 120 -11.87 -8.29 -6.99
N ILE A 121 -10.79 -7.73 -7.57
CA ILE A 121 -9.41 -8.03 -7.15
C ILE A 121 -9.18 -7.57 -5.70
N GLU A 122 -9.55 -6.33 -5.38
CA GLU A 122 -9.46 -5.76 -4.03
C GLU A 122 -10.17 -6.68 -3.01
N HIS A 123 -11.42 -7.06 -3.29
CA HIS A 123 -12.20 -7.91 -2.40
C HIS A 123 -11.58 -9.29 -2.19
N VAL A 124 -11.13 -9.96 -3.27
CA VAL A 124 -10.53 -11.29 -3.17
C VAL A 124 -9.18 -11.24 -2.44
N LEU A 125 -8.33 -10.26 -2.75
CA LEU A 125 -7.04 -10.10 -2.08
C LEU A 125 -7.24 -9.76 -0.60
N ALA A 126 -8.13 -8.82 -0.26
CA ALA A 126 -8.40 -8.46 1.14
C ALA A 126 -8.89 -9.68 1.94
N ARG A 127 -9.88 -10.40 1.40
CA ARG A 127 -10.39 -11.63 2.05
C ARG A 127 -9.31 -12.70 2.21
N ARG A 128 -8.52 -12.95 1.16
CA ARG A 128 -7.46 -13.95 1.23
C ARG A 128 -6.35 -13.53 2.16
N LEU A 129 -6.00 -12.25 2.27
CA LEU A 129 -5.01 -11.77 3.22
C LEU A 129 -5.52 -11.72 4.66
N GLY A 130 -6.84 -11.77 4.88
CA GLY A 130 -7.41 -11.44 6.19
C GLY A 130 -7.23 -9.95 6.52
N ALA A 131 -7.15 -9.10 5.50
CA ALA A 131 -6.99 -7.67 5.67
C ALA A 131 -8.27 -7.02 6.20
N ASP A 132 -8.12 -5.85 6.83
CA ASP A 132 -9.25 -5.05 7.27
C ASP A 132 -10.14 -4.65 6.08
N MET A 133 -11.36 -5.19 6.04
CA MET A 133 -12.36 -4.89 5.01
C MET A 133 -12.93 -3.46 5.17
N GLY A 134 -12.75 -2.83 6.32
CA GLY A 134 -13.11 -1.44 6.59
C GLY A 134 -12.04 -0.43 6.18
N TYR A 135 -10.86 -0.88 5.77
CA TYR A 135 -9.76 0.00 5.38
C TYR A 135 -10.12 0.81 4.12
N VAL A 136 -10.27 2.13 4.29
CA VAL A 136 -10.73 3.06 3.25
C VAL A 136 -9.66 3.34 2.17
N GLY A 137 -8.39 3.00 2.43
CA GLY A 137 -7.32 3.18 1.45
C GLY A 137 -6.93 4.65 1.18
N LEU A 138 -7.14 5.56 2.15
CA LEU A 138 -6.74 6.97 1.98
C LEU A 138 -5.23 7.19 2.18
N ILE A 139 -4.68 6.64 3.26
CA ILE A 139 -3.26 6.73 3.61
C ILE A 139 -2.71 5.35 3.96
N THR A 140 -1.43 5.13 3.68
CA THR A 140 -0.70 3.91 4.04
C THR A 140 0.44 4.25 5.01
N LYS A 141 0.92 3.25 5.78
CA LYS A 141 2.29 3.25 6.30
C LYS A 141 3.23 3.57 5.13
N ASN A 142 4.01 4.64 5.26
CA ASN A 142 4.86 5.17 4.20
C ASN A 142 6.04 4.22 3.93
N PRO A 143 6.08 3.46 2.82
CA PRO A 143 7.06 2.40 2.61
C PRO A 143 8.51 2.90 2.45
N VAL A 144 8.75 4.21 2.37
CA VAL A 144 10.11 4.79 2.38
C VAL A 144 10.51 5.39 3.73
N HIS A 145 9.62 5.36 4.73
CA HIS A 145 9.90 5.87 6.06
C HIS A 145 10.68 4.85 6.88
N ARG A 146 11.69 5.32 7.63
CA ARG A 146 12.60 4.45 8.40
C ARG A 146 11.95 3.74 9.59
N ASP A 147 10.84 4.27 10.10
CA ASP A 147 10.14 3.70 11.26
C ASP A 147 9.43 2.39 10.92
N TRP A 148 9.24 2.11 9.63
CA TRP A 148 8.66 0.84 9.18
C TRP A 148 9.75 -0.08 8.68
N TRP A 149 9.64 -1.34 9.05
CA TRP A 149 10.42 -2.37 8.39
C TRP A 149 9.77 -2.64 7.03
N THR A 150 10.32 -2.05 5.98
CA THR A 150 9.83 -2.25 4.62
C THR A 150 10.70 -3.23 3.83
N THR A 151 10.06 -4.22 3.22
CA THR A 151 10.68 -5.10 2.22
C THR A 151 10.10 -4.82 0.84
N TRP A 152 10.96 -4.67 -0.16
CA TRP A 152 10.60 -4.42 -1.55
C TRP A 152 10.82 -5.68 -2.40
N HIS A 153 9.84 -6.05 -3.22
CA HIS A 153 9.99 -7.15 -4.18
C HIS A 153 10.22 -6.59 -5.58
N ASN A 154 11.29 -7.04 -6.25
CA ASN A 154 11.68 -6.50 -7.53
C ASN A 154 11.03 -7.26 -8.69
N HIS A 155 9.79 -6.91 -9.03
CA HIS A 155 9.10 -7.39 -10.23
C HIS A 155 8.29 -6.27 -10.89
N ALA A 156 7.89 -6.48 -12.15
CA ALA A 156 7.10 -5.49 -12.88
C ALA A 156 5.75 -5.20 -12.17
N PRO A 157 5.20 -3.98 -12.28
CA PRO A 157 3.82 -3.69 -11.95
C PRO A 157 2.85 -4.66 -12.64
N TYR A 158 1.77 -5.04 -11.96
CA TYR A 158 0.83 -6.02 -12.49
C TYR A 158 0.02 -5.44 -13.66
N PRO A 159 -0.04 -6.13 -14.82
CA PRO A 159 -0.88 -5.69 -15.90
C PRO A 159 -2.35 -5.73 -15.49
N PHE A 160 -3.09 -4.72 -15.92
CA PHE A 160 -4.54 -4.65 -15.75
C PHE A 160 -5.16 -4.86 -17.13
N PHE A 161 -5.76 -6.03 -17.37
CA PHE A 161 -6.33 -6.41 -18.67
C PHE A 161 -7.85 -6.18 -18.72
#